data_AF-A0A3D4VT87-F1
#
_entry.id   AF-A0A3D4VT87-F1
#
_cell.length_a   1.000
_cell.length_b   1.000
_cell.length_c   1.000
_cell.angle_alpha   90.00
_cell.angle_beta   90.00
_cell.angle_gamma   90.00
#
_symmetry.space_group_name_H-M   'P 1'
#
loop_
_entity.id
_entity.type
_entity.pdbx_description
1 polymer ?
#
loop_
_entity_poly.entity_id
_entity_poly.type
_entity_poly.pdbx_seq_one_letter_code
_entity_poly.pdbx_strand_id
1 'polypeptide(L)'
;MYDVPLKILYTNYKGETSIRNIVPQEIYFGKTDWHPKEQWLLQATDVDKGAVRTFAIEDIDFIYGDNDAEKLGKIKRIFDAE
;
A
#
# COMPACT_ATOMS: atom_id res chain seq x y z
N MET A 1 10.12 -10.20 4.88
CA MET A 1 9.35 -9.38 3.93
C MET A 1 8.68 -10.34 2.97
N TYR A 2 7.37 -10.25 2.76
CA TYR A 2 6.65 -11.23 1.92
C TYR A 2 6.77 -10.84 0.44
N ASP A 3 7.16 -11.77 -0.43
CA ASP A 3 7.25 -11.57 -1.89
C ASP A 3 5.87 -11.56 -2.58
N VAL A 4 4.78 -11.50 -1.81
CA VAL A 4 3.42 -11.48 -2.35
C VAL A 4 3.05 -10.02 -2.66
N PRO A 5 2.72 -9.68 -3.91
CA PRO A 5 2.28 -8.34 -4.26
C PRO A 5 0.96 -7.99 -3.56
N LEU A 6 0.89 -6.79 -2.97
CA LEU A 6 -0.33 -6.19 -2.45
C LEU A 6 -1.03 -5.40 -3.53
N LYS A 7 -2.36 -5.44 -3.55
CA LYS A 7 -3.19 -4.56 -4.38
C LYS A 7 -3.58 -3.32 -3.59
N ILE A 8 -3.31 -2.16 -4.17
CA ILE A 8 -3.73 -0.87 -3.63
C ILE A 8 -4.52 -0.11 -4.69
N LEU A 9 -5.50 0.69 -4.26
CA LEU A 9 -6.01 1.80 -5.04
C LEU A 9 -5.15 3.02 -4.71
N TYR A 10 -4.67 3.72 -5.73
CA TYR A 10 -3.78 4.86 -5.54
C TYR A 10 -4.18 6.03 -6.42
N THR A 11 -4.28 7.21 -5.82
CA THR A 11 -4.50 8.48 -6.54
C THR A 11 -3.19 9.23 -6.68
N ASN A 12 -2.78 9.53 -7.92
CA ASN A 12 -1.53 10.25 -8.17
C ASN A 12 -1.69 11.77 -8.06
N TYR A 13 -0.58 12.51 -8.15
CA TYR A 13 -0.58 13.98 -8.12
C TYR A 13 -1.37 14.65 -9.25
N LYS A 14 -1.75 13.91 -10.31
CA LYS A 14 -2.62 14.39 -11.39
C LYS A 14 -4.11 14.16 -11.10
N GLY A 15 -4.46 13.58 -9.95
CA GLY A 15 -5.82 13.19 -9.59
C GLY A 15 -6.29 11.91 -10.27
N GLU A 16 -5.40 11.13 -10.87
CA GLU A 16 -5.76 9.87 -11.54
C GLU A 16 -5.69 8.71 -10.54
N THR A 17 -6.84 8.11 -10.27
CA THR A 17 -6.97 6.94 -9.40
C THR A 17 -6.86 5.65 -10.20
N SER A 18 -6.04 4.70 -9.75
CA SER A 18 -5.91 3.39 -10.40
C SER A 18 -5.36 2.32 -9.46
N ILE A 19 -5.65 1.06 -9.79
CA ILE A 19 -5.14 -0.09 -9.02
C ILE A 19 -3.64 -0.28 -9.33
N ARG A 20 -2.85 -0.62 -8.30
CA ARG A 20 -1.43 -0.99 -8.42
C ARG A 20 -1.15 -2.29 -7.69
N ASN A 21 -0.33 -3.13 -8.32
CA ASN A 21 0.29 -4.28 -7.66
C ASN A 21 1.67 -3.86 -7.17
N ILE A 22 1.88 -3.86 -5.86
CA ILE A 22 3.13 -3.39 -5.24
C ILE A 22 3.76 -4.42 -4.32
N VAL A 23 5.08 -4.43 -4.23
CA VAL A 23 5.83 -5.15 -3.19
C VAL A 23 6.44 -4.12 -2.23
N PRO A 24 5.88 -3.95 -1.02
CA PRO A 24 6.39 -3.01 -0.02
C PRO A 24 7.86 -3.27 0.34
N GLN A 25 8.63 -2.19 0.50
CA GLN A 25 10.03 -2.24 0.94
C GLN A 25 10.21 -1.55 2.30
N GLU A 26 9.72 -0.31 2.42
CA GLU A 26 9.92 0.51 3.62
C GLU A 26 8.79 1.53 3.79
N ILE A 27 8.42 1.79 5.05
CA ILE A 27 7.57 2.93 5.43
C ILE A 27 8.41 3.91 6.24
N TYR A 28 8.38 5.18 5.86
CA TYR A 28 9.12 6.24 6.55
C TYR A 28 8.34 7.56 6.54
N PHE A 29 8.65 8.43 7.50
CA PHE A 29 8.11 9.79 7.53
C PHE A 29 9.10 10.75 6.88
N GLY A 30 8.67 11.54 5.90
CA GLY A 30 9.55 12.45 5.20
C GLY A 30 8.88 13.12 4.00
N LYS A 31 9.72 13.62 3.09
CA LYS A 31 9.31 14.27 1.84
C LYS A 31 10.30 13.93 0.73
N THR A 32 9.85 14.06 -0.51
CA THR A 32 10.66 13.86 -1.72
C THR A 32 10.36 14.96 -2.73
N ASP A 33 11.09 15.01 -3.85
CA ASP A 33 10.80 15.95 -4.95
C ASP A 33 9.38 15.78 -5.52
N TRP A 34 8.82 14.56 -5.43
CA TRP A 34 7.48 14.22 -5.90
C TRP A 34 6.40 14.34 -4.81
N HIS A 35 6.81 14.34 -3.55
CA HIS A 35 5.96 14.46 -2.36
C HIS A 35 6.52 15.57 -1.45
N PRO A 36 6.35 16.86 -1.80
CA PRO A 36 7.08 17.96 -1.17
C PRO A 36 6.63 18.27 0.27
N LYS A 37 5.44 17.80 0.66
CA LYS A 37 4.90 17.92 2.02
C LYS A 37 5.37 16.74 2.86
N GLU A 38 5.80 17.00 4.09
CA GLU A 38 6.11 15.95 5.06
C GLU A 38 4.89 15.09 5.36
N GLN A 39 5.03 13.79 5.18
CA GLN A 39 3.96 12.81 5.32
C GLN A 39 4.54 11.40 5.47
N TRP A 40 3.67 10.43 5.73
CA TRP A 40 4.06 9.02 5.68
C TRP A 40 4.15 8.54 4.24
N LEU A 41 5.29 7.97 3.89
CA LEU A 41 5.61 7.47 2.56
C LEU A 41 5.86 5.97 2.59
N LEU A 42 5.42 5.29 1.54
CA LEU A 42 5.68 3.88 1.28
C LEU A 42 6.58 3.76 0.05
N GLN A 43 7.79 3.25 0.25
CA GLN A 43 8.62 2.80 -0.86
C GLN A 43 8.25 1.36 -1.22
N ALA A 44 7.96 1.12 -2.49
CA ALA A 44 7.58 -0.20 -2.98
C ALA A 44 8.01 -0.41 -4.44
N THR A 45 8.22 -1.67 -4.81
CA THR A 45 8.33 -2.04 -6.23
C THR A 45 6.92 -2.04 -6.83
N ASP A 46 6.67 -1.16 -7.79
CA ASP A 46 5.46 -1.20 -8.64
C ASP A 46 5.66 -2.30 -9.69
N VAL A 47 4.98 -3.43 -9.51
CA VAL A 47 5.12 -4.63 -10.34
C VAL A 47 4.62 -4.35 -11.76
N ASP A 48 3.57 -3.55 -11.90
CA ASP A 48 2.97 -3.21 -13.19
C ASP A 48 3.90 -2.32 -14.03
N LYS A 49 4.81 -1.59 -13.37
CA LYS A 49 5.80 -0.72 -14.02
C LYS A 49 7.24 -1.24 -13.98
N GLY A 50 7.51 -2.31 -13.22
CA GLY A 50 8.85 -2.86 -13.02
C GLY A 50 9.83 -1.86 -12.39
N ALA A 51 9.34 -0.95 -11.55
CA ALA A 51 10.13 0.16 -11.01
C ALA A 51 9.85 0.41 -9.53
N VAL A 52 10.86 0.85 -8.79
CA VAL A 52 10.68 1.33 -7.41
C VAL A 52 10.02 2.69 -7.44
N ARG A 53 8.96 2.87 -6.65
CA ARG A 53 8.21 4.11 -6.52
C ARG A 53 7.93 4.42 -5.05
N THR A 54 7.72 5.70 -4.79
CA THR A 54 7.30 6.21 -3.50
C THR A 54 5.85 6.65 -3.58
N PHE A 55 5.01 6.06 -2.73
CA PHE A 55 3.59 6.34 -2.65
C PHE A 55 3.31 7.13 -1.36
N ALA A 56 2.53 8.21 -1.48
CA ALA A 56 1.95 8.89 -0.34
C ALA A 56 0.91 7.97 0.33
N ILE A 57 1.08 7.64 1.61
CA ILE A 57 0.15 6.74 2.30
C ILE A 57 -1.25 7.37 2.42
N GLU A 58 -1.34 8.71 2.50
CA GLU A 58 -2.64 9.42 2.52
C GLU A 58 -3.46 9.22 1.23
N ASP A 59 -2.82 8.85 0.13
CA ASP A 59 -3.44 8.62 -1.18
C ASP A 59 -3.65 7.11 -1.50
N ILE A 60 -3.41 6.23 -0.53
CA ILE A 60 -3.60 4.77 -0.66
C ILE A 60 -4.91 4.35 0.00
N ASP A 61 -5.79 3.73 -0.78
CA ASP A 61 -6.84 2.87 -0.22
C ASP A 61 -6.44 1.40 -0.40
N PHE A 62 -6.34 0.68 0.71
CA PHE A 62 -6.04 -0.75 0.69
C PHE A 62 -7.25 -1.54 0.19
N ILE A 63 -7.08 -2.26 -0.91
CA ILE A 63 -8.10 -3.20 -1.40
C ILE A 63 -7.78 -4.56 -0.78
N TYR A 64 -8.58 -4.99 0.19
CA TYR A 64 -8.61 -6.39 0.58
C TYR A 64 -9.28 -7.19 -0.53
N GLY A 65 -8.62 -8.23 -1.04
CA GLY A 65 -9.26 -9.12 -2.02
C GLY A 65 -10.44 -9.83 -1.37
N ASP A 66 -11.52 -10.07 -2.12
CA ASP A 66 -12.74 -10.72 -1.62
C ASP A 66 -12.50 -12.10 -0.96
N ASN A 67 -11.34 -12.74 -1.19
CA ASN A 67 -10.93 -13.99 -0.55
C ASN A 67 -10.20 -13.82 0.80
N ASP A 68 -9.92 -12.59 1.24
CA ASP A 68 -9.21 -12.31 2.49
C ASP A 68 -10.16 -12.02 3.66
N ALA A 69 -11.46 -11.85 3.43
CA ALA A 69 -12.45 -11.71 4.50
C ALA A 69 -12.47 -12.96 5.43
N GLU A 70 -12.30 -14.17 4.89
CA GLU A 70 -12.14 -15.39 5.70
C GLU A 70 -10.82 -15.42 6.49
N LYS A 71 -9.73 -14.89 5.92
CA LYS A 71 -8.43 -14.80 6.62
C LYS A 71 -8.44 -13.73 7.71
N LEU A 72 -9.04 -12.58 7.45
CA LEU A 72 -9.24 -11.51 8.43
C LEU A 72 -10.19 -11.94 9.55
N GLY A 73 -11.23 -12.73 9.25
CA GLY A 73 -12.09 -13.35 10.26
C GLY A 73 -11.33 -14.29 11.21
N LYS A 74 -10.29 -14.98 10.74
CA LYS A 74 -9.38 -15.78 11.58
C LYS A 74 -8.43 -14.92 12.40
N ILE A 75 -7.89 -13.85 11.83
CA ILE A 75 -7.01 -12.91 12.53
C ILE A 75 -7.78 -12.18 13.64
N LYS A 76 -9.00 -11.69 13.36
CA LYS A 76 -9.86 -11.02 14.34
C LYS A 76 -10.25 -11.95 15.50
N ARG A 77 -10.56 -13.22 15.22
CA ARG A 77 -10.81 -14.25 16.24
C ARG A 77 -9.64 -14.55 17.17
N ILE A 78 -8.40 -14.34 16.72
CA ILE A 78 -7.21 -14.53 17.56
C ILE A 78 -7.00 -13.32 18.48
N PHE A 79 -7.40 -12.12 18.06
CA PHE A 79 -7.32 -10.90 18.87
C PHE A 79 -8.52 -10.70 19.81
N ASP A 80 -9.68 -11.30 19.50
CA ASP A 80 -10.89 -11.27 20.33
C ASP A 80 -10.97 -12.47 21.31
N ALA A 81 -9.94 -13.31 21.39
CA ALA A 81 -9.84 -14.40 22.35
C ALA A 81 -9.21 -13.91 23.66
N GLU A 82 -10.01 -13.22 24.47
CA GLU A 82 -9.86 -13.16 25.93
C GLU A 82 -10.82 -14.13 26.61
#